data_AF-A0A831XC91-F1
#
_entry.id   AF-A0A831XC91-F1
#
_cell.length_a   1.000
_cell.length_b   1.000
_cell.length_c   1.000
_cell.angle_alpha   90.00
_cell.angle_beta   90.00
_cell.angle_gamma   90.00
#
_symmetry.space_group_name_H-M   'P 1'
#
loop_
_entity.id
_entity.type
_entity.pdbx_description
1 polymer ?
#
loop_
_entity_poly.entity_id
_entity_poly.type
_entity_poly.pdbx_seq_one_letter_code
_entity_poly.pdbx_strand_id
1 'polypeptide(L)'
;MAVSNPRKPLSAGDNLDLWLRSGGMCAMCKKQLILEELGTKTNIGEKAHVIGHGDKGPRREQGKMHGIDDASIDSSNNLIFLCSEHHKLIDTQKELYPAKRLFEIKKAHEDFVLSRLNINNKSIALIHKTMHGPIDQIVLSQQIDSVLVECISHQEQFTDFSLEGWEKGKEDNEKLYKTFIDYYQTYNGVRAEVFPLSPIPLLIHLGTLISDTVPVTIYQYDRYKQVWVSSAPPHVIGNLPDLELTASYVENKTKVLICMISVSYPVHIEDIKVVVNHSQFDLLNISVAQPSTDLVLYREHVLQISKLFKMRTEELHEKNRYNDIHLFYAGPAGLAIELGRCVNKNIWPYIHLYQYRFREMPRHLHALSV
;
A
#
# COMPACT_ATOMS: atom_id res chain seq x y z
N MET A 1 28.99 42.62 33.05
CA MET A 1 28.42 41.31 33.43
C MET A 1 27.08 41.18 32.73
N ALA A 2 26.96 40.32 31.72
CA ALA A 2 25.68 40.11 31.05
C ALA A 2 24.77 39.30 31.97
N VAL A 3 23.68 39.93 32.40
CA VAL A 3 22.66 39.31 33.25
C VAL A 3 22.00 38.20 32.42
N SER A 4 22.24 36.93 32.77
CA SER A 4 21.50 35.82 32.18
C SER A 4 20.03 35.99 32.55
N ASN A 5 19.20 36.33 31.57
CA ASN A 5 17.76 36.42 31.79
C ASN A 5 17.27 35.07 32.36
N PRO A 6 16.57 35.05 33.51
CA PRO A 6 16.08 33.80 34.07
C PRO A 6 15.15 33.13 33.07
N ARG A 7 15.32 31.80 32.92
CA ARG A 7 14.47 30.98 32.04
C ARG A 7 13.01 31.26 32.38
N LYS A 8 12.24 31.78 31.42
CA LYS A 8 10.81 31.94 31.62
C LYS A 8 10.18 30.53 31.61
N PRO A 9 9.24 30.24 32.52
CA PRO A 9 8.48 29.02 32.42
C PRO A 9 7.69 29.02 31.11
N LEU A 10 7.65 27.87 30.44
CA LEU A 10 6.80 27.65 29.27
C LEU A 10 5.36 28.06 29.59
N SER A 11 4.70 28.68 28.61
CA SER A 11 3.27 28.98 28.73
C SER A 11 2.49 27.69 28.92
N ALA A 12 1.34 27.75 29.61
CA ALA A 12 0.47 26.59 29.76
C ALA A 12 0.01 26.06 28.39
N GLY A 13 -0.23 26.95 27.41
CA GLY A 13 -0.62 26.61 26.06
C GLY A 13 0.47 25.84 25.31
N ASP A 14 1.70 26.37 25.25
CA ASP A 14 2.83 25.70 24.59
C ASP A 14 3.18 24.37 25.27
N ASN A 15 3.05 24.31 26.59
CA ASN A 15 3.23 23.05 27.32
C ASN A 15 2.22 21.99 26.88
N LEU A 16 0.92 22.32 26.85
CA LEU A 16 -0.13 21.40 26.41
C LEU A 16 0.03 21.00 24.94
N ASP A 17 0.36 21.97 24.07
CA ASP A 17 0.57 21.74 22.63
C ASP A 17 1.75 20.78 22.39
N LEU A 18 2.89 20.98 23.07
CA LEU A 18 4.03 20.06 22.99
C LEU A 18 3.66 18.65 23.44
N TRP A 19 2.92 18.53 24.55
CA TRP A 19 2.46 17.23 25.06
C TRP A 19 1.53 16.51 24.08
N LEU A 20 0.58 17.25 23.49
CA LEU A 20 -0.36 16.73 22.50
C LEU A 20 0.39 16.23 21.25
N ARG A 21 1.27 17.07 20.69
CA ARG A 21 2.04 16.75 19.48
C ARG A 21 3.05 15.62 19.67
N SER A 22 3.58 15.46 20.88
CA SER A 22 4.54 14.39 21.21
C SER A 22 3.86 13.09 21.64
N GLY A 23 2.55 13.09 21.91
CA GLY A 23 1.81 11.90 22.35
C GLY A 23 2.36 11.28 23.64
N GLY A 24 3.06 12.07 24.47
CA GLY A 24 3.74 11.60 25.68
C GLY A 24 4.89 10.62 25.46
N MET A 25 5.50 10.60 24.27
CA MET A 25 6.60 9.70 23.91
C MET A 25 7.88 10.46 23.58
N CYS A 26 9.01 9.76 23.66
CA CYS A 26 10.29 10.28 23.17
C CYS A 26 10.28 10.38 21.64
N ALA A 27 10.65 11.53 21.09
CA ALA A 27 10.68 11.75 19.65
C ALA A 27 11.63 10.83 18.87
N MET A 28 12.66 10.30 19.52
CA MET A 28 13.65 9.42 18.90
C MET A 28 13.33 7.93 19.06
N CYS A 29 13.12 7.45 20.29
CA CYS A 29 12.91 6.01 20.56
C CYS A 29 11.46 5.61 20.82
N LYS A 30 10.51 6.56 20.80
CA LYS A 30 9.08 6.33 21.05
C LYS A 30 8.73 5.74 22.42
N LYS A 31 9.70 5.66 23.35
CA LYS A 31 9.47 5.25 24.74
C LYS A 31 8.45 6.19 25.40
N GLN A 32 7.48 5.61 26.10
CA GLN A 32 6.51 6.35 26.92
C GLN A 32 7.23 7.10 28.05
N LEU A 33 6.87 8.39 28.23
CA LEU A 33 7.54 9.29 29.16
C LEU A 33 6.70 9.67 30.38
N ILE A 34 5.45 9.21 30.45
CA ILE A 34 4.66 9.23 31.68
C ILE A 34 4.51 7.79 32.14
N LEU A 35 5.10 7.46 33.28
CA LEU A 35 4.98 6.15 33.90
C LEU A 35 3.99 6.22 35.06
N GLU A 36 3.30 5.12 35.34
CA GLU A 36 2.43 4.98 36.50
C GLU A 36 2.91 3.82 37.35
N GLU A 37 3.21 4.10 38.61
CA GLU A 37 3.65 3.10 39.59
C GLU A 37 2.87 3.32 40.89
N LEU A 38 2.24 2.27 41.41
CA LEU A 38 1.39 2.31 42.62
C LEU A 38 0.33 3.43 42.58
N GLY A 39 -0.26 3.69 41.41
CA GLY A 39 -1.28 4.73 41.22
C GLY A 39 -0.74 6.16 41.13
N THR A 40 0.58 6.34 41.13
CA THR A 40 1.22 7.67 41.01
C THR A 40 1.82 7.82 39.61
N LYS A 41 1.40 8.88 38.89
CA LYS A 41 1.94 9.22 37.57
C LYS A 41 3.17 10.10 37.69
N THR A 42 4.26 9.69 37.05
CA THR A 42 5.54 10.40 37.05
C THR A 42 5.94 10.74 35.61
N ASN A 43 6.20 12.02 35.35
CA ASN A 43 6.77 12.46 34.09
C ASN A 43 8.30 12.32 34.12
N ILE A 44 8.83 11.40 33.32
CA ILE A 44 10.27 11.16 33.13
C ILE A 44 10.80 11.75 31.80
N GLY A 45 9.96 12.51 31.10
CA GLY A 45 10.28 13.15 29.83
C GLY A 45 10.83 14.56 29.99
N GLU A 46 11.73 14.92 29.09
CA GLU A 46 12.44 16.19 29.07
C GLU A 46 12.07 16.99 27.82
N LYS A 47 11.88 18.30 28.02
CA LYS A 47 11.57 19.26 26.95
C LYS A 47 12.87 19.93 26.54
N ALA A 48 13.50 19.40 25.50
CA ALA A 48 14.77 19.88 25.01
C ALA A 48 14.56 20.99 23.99
N HIS A 49 15.34 22.08 24.10
CA HIS A 49 15.37 23.11 23.07
C HIS A 49 16.16 22.63 21.85
N VAL A 50 15.56 22.74 20.67
CA VAL A 50 16.29 22.54 19.40
C VAL A 50 17.29 23.68 19.21
N ILE A 51 16.83 24.93 19.30
CA ILE A 51 17.66 26.14 19.36
C ILE A 51 17.78 26.58 20.82
N GLY A 52 19.01 26.55 21.35
CA GLY A 52 19.28 26.82 22.77
C GLY A 52 19.18 28.30 23.18
N HIS A 53 18.98 28.51 24.47
CA HIS A 53 18.90 29.83 25.11
C HIS A 53 20.24 30.57 25.17
N GLY A 54 20.16 31.90 25.08
CA GLY A 54 21.30 32.83 25.20
C GLY A 54 22.26 32.78 24.02
N ASP A 55 23.15 33.77 23.92
CA ASP A 55 24.06 33.94 22.78
C ASP A 55 25.03 32.77 22.56
N LYS A 56 25.27 31.98 23.61
CA LYS A 56 26.13 30.78 23.59
C LYS A 56 25.34 29.46 23.66
N GLY A 57 24.02 29.53 23.52
CA GLY A 57 23.16 28.35 23.50
C GLY A 57 23.53 27.40 22.35
N PRO A 58 23.38 26.08 22.53
CA PRO A 58 23.57 25.13 21.42
C PRO A 58 22.74 25.54 20.21
N ARG A 59 23.36 25.59 19.02
CA ARG A 59 22.71 25.88 17.73
C ARG A 59 22.06 27.26 17.64
N ARG A 60 22.40 28.20 18.53
CA ARG A 60 21.80 29.54 18.60
C ARG A 60 21.96 30.32 17.29
N GLU A 61 23.10 30.16 16.63
CA GLU A 61 23.43 30.78 15.35
C GLU A 61 22.49 30.35 14.20
N GLN A 62 21.83 29.19 14.35
CA GLN A 62 20.88 28.66 13.36
C GLN A 62 19.44 29.15 13.59
N GLY A 63 19.15 29.84 14.71
CA GLY A 63 17.79 30.21 15.10
C GLY A 63 17.01 30.99 14.03
N LYS A 64 17.63 32.03 13.46
CA LYS A 64 17.01 32.87 12.42
C LYS A 64 16.58 32.08 11.18
N MET A 65 17.36 31.05 10.78
CA MET A 65 17.04 30.22 9.61
C MET A 65 15.78 29.38 9.83
N HIS A 66 15.48 29.05 11.10
CA HIS A 66 14.34 28.24 11.49
C HIS A 66 13.19 29.05 12.09
N GLY A 67 13.21 30.40 11.94
CA GLY A 67 12.18 31.29 12.48
C GLY A 67 12.13 31.34 14.01
N ILE A 68 13.23 30.98 14.69
CA ILE A 68 13.34 31.03 16.15
C ILE A 68 14.13 32.29 16.56
N ASP A 69 13.50 33.12 17.39
CA ASP A 69 14.07 34.31 18.00
C ASP A 69 13.89 34.28 19.54
N ASP A 70 14.26 35.35 20.23
CA ASP A 70 14.11 35.43 21.69
C ASP A 70 12.65 35.41 22.17
N ALA A 71 11.69 35.76 21.32
CA ALA A 71 10.28 35.72 21.65
C ALA A 71 9.72 34.30 21.50
N SER A 72 10.21 33.52 20.54
CA SER A 72 9.75 32.15 20.25
C SER A 72 10.66 31.04 20.79
N ILE A 73 11.74 31.40 21.50
CA ILE A 73 12.71 30.46 22.07
C ILE A 73 12.05 29.44 23.01
N ASP A 74 11.03 29.85 23.77
CA ASP A 74 10.25 29.03 24.70
C ASP A 74 8.88 28.61 24.13
N SER A 75 8.79 28.42 22.81
CA SER A 75 7.59 27.89 22.15
C SER A 75 7.66 26.38 21.93
N SER A 76 6.49 25.71 21.90
CA SER A 76 6.38 24.30 21.51
C SER A 76 7.00 24.00 20.14
N ASN A 77 7.06 24.98 19.24
CA ASN A 77 7.68 24.87 17.92
C ASN A 77 9.21 24.67 17.99
N ASN A 78 9.87 25.19 19.03
CA ASN A 78 11.32 25.05 19.23
C ASN A 78 11.69 23.89 20.18
N LEU A 79 10.70 23.19 20.74
CA LEU A 79 10.91 22.14 21.73
C LEU A 79 10.71 20.76 21.14
N ILE A 80 11.57 19.81 21.52
CA ILE A 80 11.44 18.40 21.20
C ILE A 80 11.36 17.61 22.51
N PHE A 81 10.41 16.68 22.59
CA PHE A 81 10.18 15.88 23.79
C PHE A 81 10.99 14.58 23.74
N LEU A 82 11.85 14.34 24.73
CA LEU A 82 12.83 13.25 24.72
C LEU A 82 12.92 12.54 26.07
N CYS A 83 13.41 11.30 26.09
CA CYS A 83 13.90 10.70 27.32
C CYS A 83 15.28 11.28 27.68
N SER A 84 15.67 11.15 28.95
CA SER A 84 16.96 11.64 29.45
C SER A 84 18.17 11.13 28.66
N GLU A 85 18.16 9.87 28.21
CA GLU A 85 19.22 9.29 27.39
C GLU A 85 19.38 10.04 26.06
N HIS A 86 18.28 10.27 25.33
CA HIS A 86 18.32 10.92 24.03
C HIS A 86 18.56 12.42 24.16
N HIS A 87 18.05 13.08 25.20
CA HIS A 87 18.38 14.47 25.46
C HIS A 87 19.88 14.64 25.71
N LYS A 88 20.47 13.80 26.57
CA LYS A 88 21.92 13.80 26.81
C LYS A 88 22.72 13.53 25.53
N LEU A 89 22.24 12.62 24.67
CA LEU A 89 22.86 12.30 23.40
C LEU A 89 22.96 13.51 22.47
N ILE A 90 21.84 14.22 22.26
CA ILE A 90 21.79 15.37 21.33
C ILE A 90 22.56 16.59 21.83
N ASP A 91 22.71 16.71 23.16
CA ASP A 91 23.50 17.77 23.79
C ASP A 91 24.99 17.48 23.74
N THR A 92 25.38 16.21 23.83
CA THR A 92 26.77 15.77 23.78
C THR A 92 27.30 15.77 22.33
N GLN A 93 26.49 15.30 21.38
CA GLN A 93 26.91 15.08 19.99
C GLN A 93 26.35 16.14 19.03
N LYS A 94 26.58 17.43 19.33
CA LYS A 94 25.97 18.56 18.61
C LYS A 94 26.20 18.54 17.10
N GLU A 95 27.39 18.16 16.66
CA GLU A 95 27.75 18.06 15.23
C GLU A 95 26.92 17.01 14.48
N LEU A 96 26.53 15.92 15.15
CA LEU A 96 25.68 14.88 14.57
C LEU A 96 24.19 15.22 14.63
N TYR A 97 23.82 16.19 15.49
CA TYR A 97 22.46 16.66 15.70
C TYR A 97 22.34 18.18 15.48
N PRO A 98 22.57 18.67 14.25
CA PRO A 98 22.32 20.06 13.89
C PRO A 98 20.82 20.40 13.96
N ALA A 99 20.47 21.68 13.99
CA ALA A 99 19.08 22.12 14.17
C ALA A 99 18.14 21.51 13.12
N LYS A 100 18.54 21.51 11.85
CA LYS A 100 17.80 20.88 10.75
C LYS A 100 17.39 19.44 11.07
N ARG A 101 18.34 18.60 11.51
CA ARG A 101 18.09 17.18 11.83
C ARG A 101 17.12 17.04 13.00
N LEU A 102 17.26 17.88 14.03
CA LEU A 102 16.36 17.85 15.19
C LEU A 102 14.94 18.29 14.83
N PHE A 103 14.78 19.29 13.97
CA PHE A 103 13.47 19.67 13.43
C PHE A 103 12.87 18.58 12.54
N GLU A 104 13.68 17.87 11.75
CA GLU A 104 13.22 16.70 10.99
C GLU A 104 12.77 15.55 11.90
N ILE A 105 13.52 15.24 12.96
CA ILE A 105 13.14 14.23 13.96
C ILE A 105 11.84 14.63 14.66
N LYS A 106 11.74 15.89 15.10
CA LYS A 106 10.52 16.45 15.71
C LYS A 106 9.34 16.29 14.76
N LYS A 107 9.45 16.80 13.53
CA LYS A 107 8.37 16.75 12.55
C LYS A 107 7.93 15.32 12.25
N ALA A 108 8.87 14.42 11.97
CA ALA A 108 8.56 13.00 11.72
C ALA A 108 7.86 12.34 12.92
N HIS A 109 8.22 12.72 14.15
CA HIS A 109 7.53 12.23 15.34
C HIS A 109 6.13 12.80 15.50
N GLU A 110 5.95 14.10 15.32
CA GLU A 110 4.66 14.76 15.44
C GLU A 110 3.69 14.30 14.36
N ASP A 111 4.16 14.11 13.12
CA ASP A 111 3.38 13.52 12.03
C ASP A 111 2.96 12.08 12.37
N PHE A 112 3.84 11.30 13.03
CA PHE A 112 3.50 9.96 13.55
C PHE A 112 2.44 10.00 14.65
N VAL A 113 2.52 10.95 15.59
CA VAL A 113 1.52 11.08 16.66
C VAL A 113 0.19 11.54 16.08
N LEU A 114 0.21 12.54 15.19
CA LEU A 114 -0.98 13.07 14.55
C LEU A 114 -1.68 12.01 13.70
N SER A 115 -0.93 11.18 12.98
CA SER A 115 -1.51 10.06 12.21
C SER A 115 -2.21 9.05 13.11
N ARG A 116 -1.71 8.83 14.33
CA ARG A 116 -2.32 7.97 15.37
C ARG A 116 -3.54 8.62 16.04
N LEU A 117 -3.50 9.92 16.31
CA LEU A 117 -4.62 10.66 16.89
C LEU A 117 -5.77 10.86 15.90
N ASN A 118 -5.44 10.95 14.60
CA ASN A 118 -6.43 10.96 13.52
C ASN A 118 -7.01 9.58 13.20
N ILE A 119 -6.68 8.52 13.97
CA ILE A 119 -7.31 7.19 13.82
C ILE A 119 -8.73 7.23 14.40
N ASN A 120 -9.62 7.85 13.63
CA ASN A 120 -11.02 7.45 13.48
C ASN A 120 -11.23 6.78 12.10
N ASN A 121 -10.16 6.33 11.44
CA ASN A 121 -10.27 5.58 10.19
C ASN A 121 -10.97 4.26 10.52
N LYS A 122 -12.21 4.17 10.04
CA LYS A 122 -12.97 2.93 10.00
C LYS A 122 -12.63 2.26 8.66
N SER A 123 -12.48 0.96 8.67
CA SER A 123 -12.27 0.20 7.44
C SER A 123 -13.24 -0.96 7.39
N ILE A 124 -13.62 -1.33 6.18
CA ILE A 124 -14.19 -2.64 5.89
C ILE A 124 -13.12 -3.48 5.19
N ALA A 125 -13.05 -4.75 5.53
CA ALA A 125 -12.16 -5.70 4.86
C ALA A 125 -12.95 -6.57 3.89
N LEU A 126 -12.37 -6.82 2.72
CA LEU A 126 -12.81 -7.83 1.77
C LEU A 126 -11.71 -8.90 1.64
N ILE A 127 -11.94 -10.08 2.19
CA ILE A 127 -11.04 -11.22 2.06
C ILE A 127 -11.56 -12.13 0.94
N HIS A 128 -10.76 -12.32 -0.10
CA HIS A 128 -11.08 -13.27 -1.17
C HIS A 128 -9.98 -14.32 -1.25
N LYS A 129 -10.12 -15.41 -0.49
CA LYS A 129 -9.07 -16.42 -0.27
C LYS A 129 -9.60 -17.84 -0.43
N THR A 130 -9.58 -18.33 -1.65
CA THR A 130 -10.11 -19.64 -2.01
C THR A 130 -9.01 -20.67 -2.31
N MET A 131 -7.75 -20.29 -2.15
CA MET A 131 -6.60 -21.19 -2.29
C MET A 131 -6.13 -21.72 -0.93
N HIS A 132 -5.93 -23.04 -0.85
CA HIS A 132 -5.36 -23.76 0.32
C HIS A 132 -6.19 -23.70 1.62
N GLY A 133 -7.52 -23.56 1.52
CA GLY A 133 -8.46 -23.62 2.64
C GLY A 133 -8.46 -22.36 3.54
N PRO A 134 -9.46 -22.22 4.42
CA PRO A 134 -9.51 -21.12 5.38
C PRO A 134 -8.34 -21.26 6.36
N ILE A 135 -7.53 -20.21 6.44
CA ILE A 135 -6.56 -20.06 7.53
C ILE A 135 -7.09 -18.85 8.30
N ASP A 136 -7.88 -19.10 9.33
CA ASP A 136 -8.48 -18.10 10.22
C ASP A 136 -7.44 -17.30 11.05
N GLN A 137 -6.22 -17.16 10.53
CA GLN A 137 -5.11 -16.48 11.17
C GLN A 137 -4.65 -15.21 10.44
N ILE A 138 -5.40 -14.71 9.45
CA ILE A 138 -5.12 -13.33 9.02
C ILE A 138 -5.59 -12.43 10.15
N VAL A 139 -4.68 -12.10 11.07
CA VAL A 139 -4.91 -11.10 12.11
C VAL A 139 -4.83 -9.73 11.44
N LEU A 140 -5.81 -9.45 10.58
CA LEU A 140 -5.96 -8.20 9.84
C LEU A 140 -5.97 -7.01 10.80
N SER A 141 -6.59 -7.17 11.96
CA SER A 141 -6.62 -6.14 13.01
C SER A 141 -5.24 -5.72 13.52
N GLN A 142 -4.21 -6.57 13.39
CA GLN A 142 -2.83 -6.23 13.73
C GLN A 142 -2.05 -5.62 12.55
N GLN A 143 -2.53 -5.80 11.32
CA GLN A 143 -1.86 -5.34 10.09
C GLN A 143 -2.47 -4.08 9.50
N ILE A 144 -3.69 -3.72 9.89
CA ILE A 144 -4.38 -2.53 9.42
C ILE A 144 -4.39 -1.48 10.53
N ASP A 145 -3.85 -0.30 10.26
CA ASP A 145 -3.90 0.87 11.14
C ASP A 145 -5.29 1.56 11.11
N SER A 146 -6.35 0.80 11.39
CA SER A 146 -7.73 1.30 11.49
C SER A 146 -8.64 0.36 12.28
N VAL A 147 -9.76 0.90 12.79
CA VAL A 147 -10.82 0.09 13.38
C VAL A 147 -11.56 -0.64 12.25
N LEU A 148 -11.49 -1.96 12.25
CA LEU A 148 -12.27 -2.79 11.33
C LEU A 148 -13.73 -2.80 11.80
N VAL A 149 -14.63 -2.22 11.01
CA VAL A 149 -16.07 -2.18 11.33
C VAL A 149 -16.84 -3.33 10.70
N GLU A 150 -16.30 -3.93 9.64
CA GLU A 150 -16.85 -5.13 9.01
C GLU A 150 -15.76 -5.93 8.28
N CYS A 151 -15.92 -7.24 8.20
CA CYS A 151 -15.07 -8.16 7.48
C CYS A 151 -15.92 -9.08 6.59
N ILE A 152 -16.01 -8.76 5.31
CA ILE A 152 -16.65 -9.59 4.30
C ILE A 152 -15.61 -10.60 3.80
N SER A 153 -15.88 -11.89 3.91
CA SER A 153 -14.92 -12.92 3.52
C SER A 153 -15.54 -14.02 2.67
N HIS A 154 -14.83 -14.41 1.61
CA HIS A 154 -15.07 -15.63 0.85
C HIS A 154 -13.80 -16.50 0.93
N GLN A 155 -13.89 -17.57 1.72
CA GLN A 155 -12.75 -18.44 2.03
C GLN A 155 -12.98 -19.92 1.72
N GLU A 156 -14.10 -20.25 1.07
CA GLU A 156 -14.36 -21.62 0.63
C GLU A 156 -13.34 -22.02 -0.43
N GLN A 157 -12.75 -23.20 -0.29
CA GLN A 157 -11.70 -23.62 -1.20
C GLN A 157 -12.27 -23.85 -2.59
N PHE A 158 -11.69 -23.18 -3.60
CA PHE A 158 -12.07 -23.38 -4.99
C PHE A 158 -11.36 -24.62 -5.53
N THR A 159 -12.14 -25.66 -5.85
CA THR A 159 -11.63 -26.97 -6.28
C THR A 159 -12.18 -27.42 -7.62
N ASP A 160 -13.28 -26.84 -8.09
CA ASP A 160 -13.89 -27.18 -9.37
C ASP A 160 -13.41 -26.22 -10.48
N PHE A 161 -12.45 -26.70 -11.26
CA PHE A 161 -11.88 -25.96 -12.39
C PHE A 161 -12.60 -26.24 -13.73
N SER A 162 -13.80 -26.81 -13.69
CA SER A 162 -14.67 -26.98 -14.86
C SER A 162 -15.35 -25.66 -15.25
N LEU A 163 -15.97 -25.62 -16.43
CA LEU A 163 -16.77 -24.47 -16.88
C LEU A 163 -17.90 -24.12 -15.89
N GLU A 164 -18.56 -25.14 -15.33
CA GLU A 164 -19.61 -24.97 -14.33
C GLU A 164 -19.03 -24.39 -13.03
N GLY A 165 -17.87 -24.88 -12.59
CA GLY A 165 -17.16 -24.35 -11.43
C GLY A 165 -16.75 -22.88 -11.58
N TRP A 166 -16.28 -22.48 -12.77
CA TRP A 166 -15.96 -21.08 -13.04
C TRP A 166 -17.18 -20.17 -13.08
N GLU A 167 -18.27 -20.60 -13.71
CA GLU A 167 -19.53 -19.83 -13.70
C GLU A 167 -20.06 -19.70 -12.27
N LYS A 168 -19.96 -20.76 -11.47
CA LYS A 168 -20.31 -20.72 -10.06
C LYS A 168 -19.45 -19.72 -9.29
N GLY A 169 -18.14 -19.75 -9.49
CA GLY A 169 -17.22 -18.78 -8.88
C GLY A 169 -17.51 -17.34 -9.31
N LYS A 170 -17.99 -17.13 -10.55
CA LYS A 170 -18.42 -15.83 -11.05
C LYS A 170 -19.66 -15.32 -10.30
N GLU A 171 -20.69 -16.16 -10.15
CA GLU A 171 -21.88 -15.82 -9.36
C GLU A 171 -21.53 -15.50 -7.89
N ASP A 172 -20.61 -16.25 -7.32
CA ASP A 172 -20.22 -16.06 -5.92
C ASP A 172 -19.41 -14.77 -5.74
N ASN A 173 -18.56 -14.39 -6.71
CA ASN A 173 -17.95 -13.05 -6.77
C ASN A 173 -19.00 -11.94 -6.83
N GLU A 174 -20.04 -12.09 -7.64
CA GLU A 174 -21.10 -11.08 -7.77
C GLU A 174 -21.88 -10.89 -6.45
N LYS A 175 -22.22 -12.00 -5.77
CA LYS A 175 -22.85 -11.97 -4.45
C LYS A 175 -21.95 -11.34 -3.39
N LEU A 176 -20.66 -11.70 -3.40
CA LEU A 176 -19.66 -11.17 -2.49
C LEU A 176 -19.50 -9.66 -2.69
N TYR A 177 -19.38 -9.22 -3.93
CA TYR A 177 -19.26 -7.81 -4.30
C TYR A 177 -20.48 -7.01 -3.88
N LYS A 178 -21.69 -7.53 -4.12
CA LYS A 178 -22.93 -6.88 -3.67
C LYS A 178 -22.94 -6.67 -2.16
N THR A 179 -22.62 -7.72 -1.40
CA THR A 179 -22.51 -7.64 0.06
C THR A 179 -21.47 -6.60 0.50
N PHE A 180 -20.30 -6.60 -0.15
CA PHE A 180 -19.23 -5.64 0.13
C PHE A 180 -19.67 -4.18 -0.12
N ILE A 181 -20.36 -3.90 -1.24
CA ILE A 181 -20.85 -2.55 -1.55
C ILE A 181 -21.96 -2.12 -0.60
N ASP A 182 -22.87 -3.01 -0.21
CA ASP A 182 -23.92 -2.69 0.75
C ASP A 182 -23.32 -2.20 2.08
N TYR A 183 -22.27 -2.86 2.58
CA TYR A 183 -21.54 -2.40 3.78
C TYR A 183 -20.72 -1.13 3.52
N TYR A 184 -20.05 -1.02 2.37
CA TYR A 184 -19.29 0.17 2.00
C TYR A 184 -20.17 1.43 1.98
N GLN A 185 -21.42 1.30 1.53
CA GLN A 185 -22.39 2.39 1.52
C GLN A 185 -23.03 2.65 2.89
N THR A 186 -23.18 1.61 3.71
CA THR A 186 -23.76 1.71 5.07
C THR A 186 -22.88 2.54 6.00
N TYR A 187 -21.55 2.40 5.90
CA TYR A 187 -20.62 3.10 6.76
C TYR A 187 -20.04 4.35 6.10
N ASN A 188 -20.39 5.54 6.60
CA ASN A 188 -19.83 6.79 6.08
C ASN A 188 -18.32 6.91 6.36
N GLY A 189 -17.55 7.24 5.33
CA GLY A 189 -16.11 7.54 5.45
C GLY A 189 -15.22 6.33 5.72
N VAL A 190 -15.66 5.10 5.42
CA VAL A 190 -14.81 3.92 5.55
C VAL A 190 -13.81 3.80 4.41
N ARG A 191 -12.65 3.22 4.73
CA ARG A 191 -11.74 2.66 3.71
C ARG A 191 -12.15 1.24 3.39
N ALA A 192 -11.87 0.82 2.16
CA ALA A 192 -12.01 -0.56 1.74
C ALA A 192 -10.64 -1.20 1.57
N GLU A 193 -10.38 -2.26 2.34
CA GLU A 193 -9.11 -2.97 2.37
C GLU A 193 -9.33 -4.38 1.78
N VAL A 194 -8.67 -4.73 0.67
CA VAL A 194 -8.92 -5.96 -0.09
C VAL A 194 -7.72 -6.91 0.02
N PHE A 195 -7.97 -8.15 0.42
CA PHE A 195 -6.96 -9.19 0.69
C PHE A 195 -7.16 -10.40 -0.24
N PRO A 196 -6.53 -10.40 -1.43
CA PRO A 196 -6.74 -11.42 -2.45
C PRO A 196 -5.73 -12.58 -2.38
N LEU A 197 -6.23 -13.81 -2.34
CA LEU A 197 -5.45 -15.04 -2.47
C LEU A 197 -6.30 -16.17 -3.06
N SER A 198 -6.68 -16.00 -4.33
CA SER A 198 -7.58 -16.89 -5.08
C SER A 198 -7.06 -17.15 -6.49
N PRO A 199 -7.67 -18.08 -7.25
CA PRO A 199 -7.39 -18.25 -8.67
C PRO A 199 -7.44 -16.93 -9.42
N ILE A 200 -6.45 -16.72 -10.29
CA ILE A 200 -6.26 -15.45 -11.02
C ILE A 200 -7.52 -15.00 -11.78
N PRO A 201 -8.23 -15.87 -12.53
CA PRO A 201 -9.42 -15.45 -13.27
C PRO A 201 -10.52 -14.85 -12.37
N LEU A 202 -10.74 -15.43 -11.19
CA LEU A 202 -11.71 -14.90 -10.23
C LEU A 202 -11.27 -13.55 -9.64
N LEU A 203 -9.97 -13.36 -9.41
CA LEU A 203 -9.45 -12.08 -8.91
C LEU A 203 -9.57 -10.97 -9.96
N ILE A 204 -9.27 -11.26 -11.23
CA ILE A 204 -9.48 -10.30 -12.32
C ILE A 204 -10.98 -10.00 -12.44
N HIS A 205 -11.85 -11.01 -12.41
CA HIS A 205 -13.30 -10.81 -12.43
C HIS A 205 -13.77 -9.90 -11.29
N LEU A 206 -13.34 -10.15 -10.04
CA LEU A 206 -13.62 -9.30 -8.88
C LEU A 206 -13.16 -7.86 -9.11
N GLY A 207 -12.00 -7.67 -9.74
CA GLY A 207 -11.53 -6.34 -10.16
C GLY A 207 -12.49 -5.63 -11.11
N THR A 208 -13.06 -6.34 -12.09
CA THR A 208 -14.04 -5.73 -13.01
C THR A 208 -15.34 -5.31 -12.32
N LEU A 209 -15.72 -6.01 -11.24
CA LEU A 209 -16.88 -5.66 -10.41
C LEU A 209 -16.60 -4.42 -9.56
N ILE A 210 -15.44 -4.36 -8.89
CA ILE A 210 -15.02 -3.22 -8.06
C ILE A 210 -14.85 -1.95 -8.90
N SER A 211 -14.33 -2.08 -10.12
CA SER A 211 -13.98 -0.98 -11.05
C SER A 211 -12.93 0.00 -10.51
N ASP A 212 -12.42 0.88 -11.36
CA ASP A 212 -11.51 1.96 -10.97
C ASP A 212 -12.23 3.15 -10.28
N THR A 213 -13.57 3.12 -10.20
CA THR A 213 -14.37 4.21 -9.59
C THR A 213 -14.51 4.10 -8.06
N VAL A 214 -14.33 2.90 -7.50
CA VAL A 214 -14.43 2.68 -6.05
C VAL A 214 -13.03 2.78 -5.41
N PRO A 215 -12.79 3.71 -4.47
CA PRO A 215 -11.47 3.83 -3.85
C PRO A 215 -11.24 2.67 -2.87
N VAL A 216 -10.37 1.73 -3.27
CA VAL A 216 -9.98 0.58 -2.44
C VAL A 216 -8.46 0.47 -2.35
N THR A 217 -7.98 -0.06 -1.22
CA THR A 217 -6.59 -0.46 -1.02
C THR A 217 -6.49 -1.96 -1.26
N ILE A 218 -5.73 -2.38 -2.27
CA ILE A 218 -5.52 -3.80 -2.57
C ILE A 218 -4.14 -4.22 -2.07
N TYR A 219 -4.09 -5.30 -1.29
CA TYR A 219 -2.86 -5.80 -0.71
C TYR A 219 -2.22 -6.89 -1.57
N GLN A 220 -0.91 -6.99 -1.46
CA GLN A 220 -0.11 -8.15 -1.86
C GLN A 220 0.32 -8.92 -0.62
N TYR A 221 0.49 -10.23 -0.76
CA TYR A 221 1.02 -11.06 0.31
C TYR A 221 2.53 -11.25 0.11
N ASP A 222 3.34 -10.68 1.01
CA ASP A 222 4.79 -10.92 1.07
C ASP A 222 5.01 -12.32 1.65
N ARG A 223 5.43 -13.26 0.80
CA ARG A 223 5.55 -14.68 1.16
C ARG A 223 6.72 -14.94 2.09
N TYR A 224 7.77 -14.14 1.99
CA TYR A 224 8.97 -14.27 2.81
C TYR A 224 8.72 -13.76 4.23
N LYS A 225 8.09 -12.59 4.36
CA LYS A 225 7.78 -11.99 5.66
C LYS A 225 6.45 -12.49 6.24
N GLN A 226 5.63 -13.18 5.45
CA GLN A 226 4.31 -13.68 5.82
C GLN A 226 3.34 -12.58 6.30
N VAL A 227 3.37 -11.44 5.62
CA VAL A 227 2.55 -10.26 5.95
C VAL A 227 1.88 -9.68 4.70
N TRP A 228 0.72 -9.05 4.89
CA TRP A 228 0.10 -8.27 3.84
C TRP A 228 0.74 -6.89 3.75
N VAL A 229 1.01 -6.44 2.53
CA VAL A 229 1.60 -5.13 2.24
C VAL A 229 0.81 -4.44 1.13
N SER A 230 0.67 -3.12 1.23
CA SER A 230 0.00 -2.32 0.19
C SER A 230 0.92 -1.24 -0.36
N SER A 231 1.49 -0.38 0.49
CA SER A 231 2.41 0.69 0.08
C SER A 231 3.82 0.43 0.61
N ALA A 232 4.84 0.89 -0.12
CA ALA A 232 6.22 0.78 0.35
C ALA A 232 6.42 1.64 1.61
N PRO A 233 7.13 1.13 2.64
CA PRO A 233 7.51 1.97 3.78
C PRO A 233 8.33 3.19 3.32
N PRO A 234 8.27 4.34 4.02
CA PRO A 234 8.96 5.57 3.60
C PRO A 234 10.46 5.41 3.32
N HIS A 235 11.13 4.51 4.06
CA HIS A 235 12.56 4.21 3.88
C HIS A 235 12.86 3.29 2.67
N VAL A 236 11.84 2.66 2.10
CA VAL A 236 11.93 1.76 0.93
C VAL A 236 11.56 2.49 -0.36
N ILE A 237 10.63 3.46 -0.34
CA ILE A 237 10.11 4.13 -1.55
C ILE A 237 11.22 4.61 -2.49
N GLY A 238 12.27 5.26 -1.97
CA GLY A 238 13.38 5.78 -2.78
C GLY A 238 14.39 4.72 -3.27
N ASN A 239 14.26 3.48 -2.80
CA ASN A 239 15.16 2.35 -3.08
C ASN A 239 14.42 1.17 -3.73
N LEU A 240 13.20 1.38 -4.22
CA LEU A 240 12.49 0.35 -4.96
C LEU A 240 13.28 -0.01 -6.23
N PRO A 241 13.48 -1.30 -6.53
CA PRO A 241 14.21 -1.70 -7.73
C PRO A 241 13.44 -1.24 -8.97
N ASP A 242 14.15 -0.78 -9.99
CA ASP A 242 13.56 -0.59 -11.31
C ASP A 242 13.10 -1.96 -11.82
N LEU A 243 11.84 -2.03 -12.25
CA LEU A 243 11.27 -3.25 -12.82
C LEU A 243 11.86 -3.57 -14.20
N GLU A 244 12.51 -2.58 -14.83
CA GLU A 244 12.89 -2.63 -16.25
C GLU A 244 11.69 -3.07 -17.09
N LEU A 245 10.55 -2.42 -16.84
CA LEU A 245 9.26 -2.81 -17.40
C LEU A 245 9.25 -2.57 -18.91
N THR A 246 8.99 -3.63 -19.67
CA THR A 246 8.97 -3.63 -21.13
C THR A 246 7.56 -3.91 -21.66
N ALA A 247 7.21 -3.28 -22.78
CA ALA A 247 6.02 -3.61 -23.56
C ALA A 247 6.41 -3.74 -25.04
N SER A 248 6.14 -4.90 -25.63
CA SER A 248 6.35 -5.17 -27.06
C SER A 248 5.04 -5.54 -27.73
N TYR A 249 4.86 -5.12 -28.98
CA TYR A 249 3.67 -5.41 -29.79
C TYR A 249 4.05 -6.09 -31.10
N VAL A 250 3.34 -7.16 -31.46
CA VAL A 250 3.45 -7.86 -32.74
C VAL A 250 2.10 -7.77 -33.46
N GLU A 251 2.09 -7.08 -34.60
CA GLU A 251 0.90 -6.89 -35.43
C GLU A 251 0.78 -8.02 -36.47
N ASN A 252 -0.31 -8.78 -36.40
CA ASN A 252 -0.71 -9.76 -37.42
C ASN A 252 -2.01 -9.35 -38.13
N LYS A 253 -2.51 -8.12 -37.87
CA LYS A 253 -3.69 -7.52 -38.50
C LYS A 253 -4.96 -8.33 -38.30
N THR A 254 -5.15 -8.84 -37.09
CA THR A 254 -6.34 -9.63 -36.75
C THR A 254 -7.28 -8.86 -35.82
N LYS A 255 -8.45 -9.45 -35.55
CA LYS A 255 -9.44 -8.92 -34.59
C LYS A 255 -9.33 -9.55 -33.21
N VAL A 256 -8.24 -10.25 -32.94
CA VAL A 256 -7.98 -10.93 -31.66
C VAL A 256 -6.67 -10.43 -31.10
N LEU A 257 -6.71 -9.88 -29.89
CA LEU A 257 -5.53 -9.43 -29.17
C LEU A 257 -5.21 -10.40 -28.03
N ILE A 258 -3.95 -10.86 -27.97
CA ILE A 258 -3.41 -11.55 -26.82
C ILE A 258 -2.60 -10.57 -25.98
N CYS A 259 -2.94 -10.46 -24.70
CA CYS A 259 -2.17 -9.72 -23.71
C CYS A 259 -1.44 -10.72 -22.81
N MET A 260 -0.11 -10.74 -22.88
CA MET A 260 0.77 -11.50 -21.98
C MET A 260 1.33 -10.58 -20.91
N ILE A 261 1.22 -10.97 -19.64
CA ILE A 261 1.80 -10.24 -18.52
C ILE A 261 2.68 -11.19 -17.71
N SER A 262 4.00 -11.02 -17.80
CA SER A 262 5.01 -11.87 -17.16
C SER A 262 5.76 -11.09 -16.08
N VAL A 263 5.29 -11.21 -14.83
CA VAL A 263 5.82 -10.46 -13.67
C VAL A 263 6.40 -11.40 -12.62
N SER A 264 5.68 -12.44 -12.22
CA SER A 264 6.17 -13.42 -11.24
C SER A 264 6.83 -14.63 -11.87
N TYR A 265 6.45 -14.94 -13.11
CA TYR A 265 6.95 -16.07 -13.88
C TYR A 265 6.80 -15.77 -15.38
N PRO A 266 7.69 -16.30 -16.26
CA PRO A 266 7.52 -16.15 -17.70
C PRO A 266 6.26 -16.82 -18.23
N VAL A 267 5.46 -16.09 -19.01
CA VAL A 267 4.40 -16.68 -19.83
C VAL A 267 5.00 -17.06 -21.18
N HIS A 268 4.83 -18.31 -21.62
CA HIS A 268 5.40 -18.81 -22.87
C HIS A 268 4.38 -18.76 -24.01
N ILE A 269 4.80 -18.26 -25.17
CA ILE A 269 3.92 -18.14 -26.33
C ILE A 269 3.50 -19.51 -26.89
N GLU A 270 4.35 -20.53 -26.70
CA GLU A 270 4.06 -21.92 -27.06
C GLU A 270 2.85 -22.45 -26.30
N ASP A 271 2.73 -22.13 -25.00
CA ASP A 271 1.61 -22.57 -24.16
C ASP A 271 0.29 -21.88 -24.56
N ILE A 272 0.37 -20.68 -25.17
CA ILE A 272 -0.79 -19.91 -25.64
C ILE A 272 -1.32 -20.45 -26.97
N LYS A 273 -0.40 -20.73 -27.91
CA LYS A 273 -0.76 -21.21 -29.27
C LYS A 273 -1.54 -22.52 -29.28
N VAL A 274 -1.41 -23.33 -28.23
CA VAL A 274 -2.14 -24.59 -28.08
C VAL A 274 -3.59 -24.37 -27.65
N VAL A 275 -3.90 -23.23 -27.03
CA VAL A 275 -5.18 -22.98 -26.36
C VAL A 275 -6.06 -22.00 -27.13
N VAL A 276 -5.46 -21.01 -27.79
CA VAL A 276 -6.20 -20.03 -28.58
C VAL A 276 -6.47 -20.60 -29.96
N ASN A 277 -7.75 -20.83 -30.28
CA ASN A 277 -8.22 -21.43 -31.54
C ASN A 277 -8.01 -20.56 -32.80
N HIS A 278 -7.26 -19.45 -32.69
CA HIS A 278 -6.95 -18.55 -33.79
C HIS A 278 -5.58 -18.85 -34.37
N SER A 279 -5.50 -19.09 -35.68
CA SER A 279 -4.23 -19.32 -36.37
C SER A 279 -3.31 -18.10 -36.36
N GLN A 280 -3.87 -16.89 -36.19
CA GLN A 280 -3.15 -15.63 -36.09
C GLN A 280 -3.83 -14.70 -35.08
N PHE A 281 -3.03 -13.97 -34.31
CA PHE A 281 -3.47 -13.00 -33.32
C PHE A 281 -2.46 -11.86 -33.21
N ASP A 282 -2.93 -10.67 -32.88
CA ASP A 282 -2.06 -9.59 -32.44
C ASP A 282 -1.57 -9.90 -31.02
N LEU A 283 -0.32 -9.54 -30.70
CA LEU A 283 0.28 -9.84 -29.40
C LEU A 283 0.83 -8.59 -28.73
N LEU A 284 0.31 -8.26 -27.55
CA LEU A 284 0.89 -7.32 -26.60
C LEU A 284 1.56 -8.14 -25.48
N ASN A 285 2.88 -8.03 -25.35
CA ASN A 285 3.62 -8.65 -24.26
C ASN A 285 4.18 -7.57 -23.32
N ILE A 286 3.80 -7.65 -22.05
CA ILE A 286 4.28 -6.80 -20.96
C ILE A 286 5.07 -7.67 -19.98
N SER A 287 6.32 -7.32 -19.74
CA SER A 287 7.21 -8.13 -18.92
C SER A 287 8.23 -7.30 -18.15
N VAL A 288 8.68 -7.83 -17.03
CA VAL A 288 9.85 -7.33 -16.28
C VAL A 288 11.10 -8.08 -16.75
N ALA A 289 12.28 -7.49 -16.58
CA ALA A 289 13.54 -8.12 -17.00
C ALA A 289 13.82 -9.46 -16.30
N GLN A 290 13.51 -9.56 -15.00
CA GLN A 290 13.71 -10.77 -14.20
C GLN A 290 12.45 -11.11 -13.39
N PRO A 291 11.51 -11.90 -13.96
CA PRO A 291 10.29 -12.28 -13.26
C PRO A 291 10.56 -13.02 -11.94
N SER A 292 9.89 -12.59 -10.87
CA SER A 292 10.04 -13.19 -9.54
C SER A 292 8.78 -12.95 -8.69
N THR A 293 8.47 -13.91 -7.82
CA THR A 293 7.25 -13.90 -6.98
C THR A 293 7.15 -12.72 -6.03
N ASP A 294 8.27 -12.12 -5.65
CA ASP A 294 8.33 -11.06 -4.63
C ASP A 294 8.81 -9.71 -5.20
N LEU A 295 8.90 -9.59 -6.54
CA LEU A 295 9.34 -8.36 -7.21
C LEU A 295 8.30 -7.23 -7.09
N VAL A 296 7.02 -7.57 -7.21
CA VAL A 296 5.90 -6.61 -7.23
C VAL A 296 5.05 -6.80 -5.98
N LEU A 297 5.46 -6.13 -4.90
CA LEU A 297 4.77 -6.16 -3.61
C LEU A 297 4.01 -4.86 -3.32
N TYR A 298 4.55 -3.72 -3.75
CA TYR A 298 4.06 -2.41 -3.34
C TYR A 298 3.28 -1.70 -4.45
N ARG A 299 2.34 -0.85 -4.03
CA ARG A 299 1.44 -0.06 -4.87
C ARG A 299 2.16 0.69 -5.98
N GLU A 300 3.37 1.17 -5.73
CA GLU A 300 4.18 1.89 -6.70
C GLU A 300 4.45 1.05 -7.95
N HIS A 301 4.88 -0.20 -7.79
CA HIS A 301 5.10 -1.14 -8.90
C HIS A 301 3.79 -1.63 -9.51
N VAL A 302 2.78 -1.89 -8.68
CA VAL A 302 1.46 -2.32 -9.13
C VAL A 302 0.83 -1.28 -10.06
N LEU A 303 0.90 0.01 -9.70
CA LEU A 303 0.38 1.11 -10.50
C LEU A 303 1.14 1.31 -11.81
N GLN A 304 2.46 1.10 -11.83
CA GLN A 304 3.24 1.17 -13.07
C GLN A 304 2.75 0.13 -14.08
N ILE A 305 2.57 -1.11 -13.63
CA ILE A 305 2.13 -2.22 -14.50
C ILE A 305 0.68 -2.05 -14.93
N SER A 306 -0.23 -1.73 -14.01
CA SER A 306 -1.65 -1.56 -14.35
C SER A 306 -1.88 -0.39 -15.29
N LYS A 307 -1.17 0.74 -15.09
CA LYS A 307 -1.21 1.89 -15.99
C LYS A 307 -0.70 1.55 -17.39
N LEU A 308 0.44 0.85 -17.48
CA LEU A 308 1.00 0.43 -18.76
C LEU A 308 0.04 -0.52 -19.51
N PHE A 309 -0.52 -1.50 -18.80
CA PHE A 309 -1.51 -2.42 -19.35
C PHE A 309 -2.73 -1.70 -19.89
N LYS A 310 -3.36 -0.83 -19.09
CA LYS A 310 -4.56 -0.08 -19.49
C LYS A 310 -4.26 0.78 -20.73
N MET A 311 -3.22 1.61 -20.65
CA MET A 311 -2.84 2.53 -21.72
C MET A 311 -2.57 1.80 -23.04
N ARG A 312 -1.75 0.73 -23.02
CA ARG A 312 -1.39 0.00 -24.25
C ARG A 312 -2.56 -0.78 -24.82
N THR A 313 -3.40 -1.37 -23.97
CA THR A 313 -4.55 -2.14 -24.44
C THR A 313 -5.61 -1.21 -25.06
N GLU A 314 -5.87 -0.06 -24.44
CA GLU A 314 -6.80 0.95 -24.98
C GLU A 314 -6.29 1.53 -26.31
N GLU A 315 -5.01 1.92 -26.39
CA GLU A 315 -4.39 2.43 -27.63
C GLU A 315 -4.53 1.43 -28.78
N LEU A 316 -4.23 0.16 -28.54
CA LEU A 316 -4.33 -0.88 -29.56
C LEU A 316 -5.78 -1.18 -29.92
N HIS A 317 -6.69 -1.20 -28.93
CA HIS A 317 -8.11 -1.45 -29.17
C HIS A 317 -8.77 -0.32 -29.96
N GLU A 318 -8.45 0.94 -29.65
CA GLU A 318 -8.95 2.10 -30.41
C GLU A 318 -8.54 2.03 -31.88
N LYS A 319 -7.26 1.69 -32.14
CA LYS A 319 -6.73 1.53 -33.51
C LYS A 319 -7.36 0.35 -34.25
N ASN A 320 -7.39 -0.82 -33.61
CA ASN A 320 -7.62 -2.09 -34.31
C ASN A 320 -9.03 -2.63 -34.13
N ARG A 321 -9.83 -2.12 -33.18
CA ARG A 321 -11.20 -2.55 -32.86
C ARG A 321 -11.30 -4.08 -32.73
N TYR A 322 -10.59 -4.63 -31.76
CA TYR A 322 -10.59 -6.07 -31.48
C TYR A 322 -11.99 -6.57 -31.06
N ASN A 323 -12.33 -7.79 -31.45
CA ASN A 323 -13.55 -8.47 -31.03
C ASN A 323 -13.35 -9.23 -29.71
N ASP A 324 -12.12 -9.66 -29.45
CA ASP A 324 -11.76 -10.50 -28.32
C ASP A 324 -10.37 -10.11 -27.81
N ILE A 325 -10.23 -10.06 -26.48
CA ILE A 325 -8.94 -9.93 -25.80
C ILE A 325 -8.71 -11.19 -24.96
N HIS A 326 -7.55 -11.81 -25.10
CA HIS A 326 -7.15 -12.96 -24.29
C HIS A 326 -6.05 -12.53 -23.32
N LEU A 327 -6.28 -12.64 -22.01
CA LEU A 327 -5.33 -12.20 -20.99
C LEU A 327 -4.67 -13.40 -20.31
N PHE A 328 -3.36 -13.55 -20.53
CA PHE A 328 -2.50 -14.53 -19.88
C PHE A 328 -1.63 -13.81 -18.85
N TYR A 329 -1.83 -14.16 -17.57
CA TYR A 329 -1.23 -13.44 -16.46
C TYR A 329 -0.43 -14.37 -15.56
N ALA A 330 0.83 -14.01 -15.32
CA ALA A 330 1.68 -14.57 -14.28
C ALA A 330 2.21 -13.43 -13.39
N GLY A 331 1.52 -13.20 -12.27
CA GLY A 331 1.91 -12.15 -11.32
C GLY A 331 1.23 -12.28 -9.95
N PRO A 332 1.43 -11.30 -9.06
CA PRO A 332 0.82 -11.24 -7.74
C PRO A 332 -0.72 -11.18 -7.75
N ALA A 333 -1.36 -11.70 -6.71
CA ALA A 333 -2.82 -11.77 -6.62
C ALA A 333 -3.51 -10.38 -6.62
N GLY A 334 -2.96 -9.40 -5.89
CA GLY A 334 -3.53 -8.05 -5.87
C GLY A 334 -3.39 -7.31 -7.19
N LEU A 335 -2.32 -7.57 -7.95
CA LEU A 335 -2.16 -6.96 -9.26
C LEU A 335 -3.20 -7.54 -10.25
N ALA A 336 -3.62 -8.80 -10.09
CA ALA A 336 -4.71 -9.37 -10.87
C ALA A 336 -6.03 -8.60 -10.67
N ILE A 337 -6.36 -8.21 -9.44
CA ILE A 337 -7.53 -7.33 -9.19
C ILE A 337 -7.35 -5.99 -9.89
N GLU A 338 -6.19 -5.34 -9.76
CA GLU A 338 -5.94 -4.02 -10.38
C GLU A 338 -6.02 -4.07 -11.92
N LEU A 339 -5.60 -5.18 -12.55
CA LEU A 339 -5.81 -5.40 -13.98
C LEU A 339 -7.29 -5.52 -14.33
N GLY A 340 -8.07 -6.25 -13.52
CA GLY A 340 -9.52 -6.31 -13.66
C GLY A 340 -10.19 -4.94 -13.52
N ARG A 341 -9.71 -4.09 -12.61
CA ARG A 341 -10.22 -2.73 -12.42
C ARG A 341 -9.95 -1.80 -13.60
N CYS A 342 -8.99 -2.14 -14.47
CA CYS A 342 -8.75 -1.39 -15.70
C CYS A 342 -9.83 -1.63 -16.76
N VAL A 343 -10.60 -2.72 -16.65
CA VAL A 343 -11.56 -3.14 -17.67
C VAL A 343 -12.78 -2.23 -17.68
N ASN A 344 -12.98 -1.51 -18.77
CA ASN A 344 -14.18 -0.74 -19.03
C ASN A 344 -15.13 -1.52 -19.94
N LYS A 345 -16.19 -2.10 -19.38
CA LYS A 345 -17.18 -2.93 -20.10
C LYS A 345 -17.92 -2.21 -21.24
N ASN A 346 -17.87 -0.87 -21.29
CA ASN A 346 -18.49 -0.09 -22.36
C ASN A 346 -17.54 0.17 -23.54
N ILE A 347 -16.24 -0.05 -23.36
CA ILE A 347 -15.20 0.27 -24.34
C ILE A 347 -14.49 -1.01 -24.80
N TRP A 348 -14.12 -1.88 -23.86
CA TRP A 348 -13.35 -3.08 -24.14
C TRP A 348 -14.28 -4.20 -24.60
N PRO A 349 -13.82 -5.08 -25.51
CA PRO A 349 -14.53 -6.31 -25.86
C PRO A 349 -14.45 -7.30 -24.71
N TYR A 350 -15.10 -8.46 -24.87
CA TYR A 350 -14.96 -9.56 -23.92
C TYR A 350 -13.49 -9.92 -23.70
N ILE A 351 -13.14 -10.11 -22.43
CA ILE A 351 -11.80 -10.53 -22.03
C ILE A 351 -11.85 -11.98 -21.58
N HIS A 352 -11.17 -12.85 -22.31
CA HIS A 352 -11.02 -14.27 -22.01
C HIS A 352 -9.86 -14.49 -21.05
N LEU A 353 -10.16 -15.08 -19.88
CA LEU A 353 -9.21 -15.29 -18.79
C LEU A 353 -8.81 -16.76 -18.71
N TYR A 354 -7.56 -16.99 -18.31
CA TYR A 354 -6.95 -18.31 -18.31
C TYR A 354 -6.40 -18.69 -16.95
N GLN A 355 -6.67 -19.91 -16.52
CA GLN A 355 -6.04 -20.51 -15.35
C GLN A 355 -4.78 -21.27 -15.77
N TYR A 356 -3.66 -20.95 -15.14
CA TYR A 356 -2.40 -21.66 -15.37
C TYR A 356 -2.23 -22.84 -14.41
N ARG A 357 -1.87 -24.00 -14.94
CA ARG A 357 -1.54 -25.23 -14.20
C ARG A 357 -0.39 -25.95 -14.90
N PHE A 358 0.84 -25.74 -14.40
CA PHE A 358 2.06 -26.26 -15.01
C PHE A 358 2.08 -27.79 -15.23
N ARG A 359 1.41 -28.55 -14.35
CA ARG A 359 1.35 -30.02 -14.42
C ARG A 359 0.31 -30.55 -15.42
N GLU A 360 -0.41 -29.67 -16.10
CA GLU A 360 -1.47 -30.03 -17.05
C GLU A 360 -1.07 -29.63 -18.47
N MET A 361 -1.68 -30.32 -19.45
CA MET A 361 -1.51 -30.03 -20.87
C MET A 361 -2.91 -29.91 -21.50
N PRO A 362 -3.28 -28.76 -22.08
CA PRO A 362 -2.49 -27.52 -22.12
C PRO A 362 -2.30 -26.88 -20.73
N ARG A 363 -1.20 -26.15 -20.55
CA ARG A 363 -0.87 -25.50 -19.25
C ARG A 363 -1.77 -24.34 -18.90
N HIS A 364 -2.38 -23.71 -19.90
CA HIS A 364 -3.43 -22.71 -19.72
C HIS A 364 -4.76 -23.33 -20.12
N LEU A 365 -5.77 -23.14 -19.29
CA LEU A 365 -7.14 -23.53 -19.57
C LEU A 365 -8.00 -22.28 -19.54
N HIS A 366 -8.88 -22.12 -20.53
CA HIS A 366 -9.89 -21.07 -20.50
C HIS A 366 -10.73 -21.26 -19.24
N ALA A 367 -10.88 -20.19 -18.47
CA ALA A 367 -11.59 -20.21 -17.21
C ALA A 367 -12.96 -19.54 -17.37
N LEU A 368 -12.96 -18.24 -17.66
CA LEU A 368 -14.17 -17.44 -17.79
C LEU A 368 -13.90 -16.21 -18.66
N SER A 369 -14.98 -15.53 -19.06
CA SER A 369 -14.92 -14.27 -19.81
C SER A 369 -15.64 -13.17 -19.05
N VAL A 370 -15.08 -11.96 -19.07
CA VAL A 370 -15.56 -10.79 -18.30
C VAL A 370 -15.86 -9.57 -19.16
#